data_AF-A0A4R3KMA4-F1
#
_entry.id   AF-A0A4R3KMA4-F1
#
_cell.length_a   1.000
_cell.length_b   1.000
_cell.length_c   1.000
_cell.angle_alpha   90.00
_cell.angle_beta   90.00
_cell.angle_gamma   90.00
#
_symmetry.space_group_name_H-M   'P 1'
#
loop_
_entity.id
_entity.type
_entity.pdbx_description
1 polymer ?
#
loop_
_entity_poly.entity_id
_entity_poly.type
_entity_poly.pdbx_seq_one_letter_code
_entity_poly.pdbx_strand_id
1 'polypeptide(L)' 'MGPGFGYIGGCGIGGGFGMMFFGLIIIGLIIYFIVKGQNNHHQYVQKSVPNSEALEIAKIRLAKGEITTEEYENIRKNLL' A
#
# COMPACT_ATOMS: atom_id res chain seq x y z
N MET A 1 -39.23 -20.55 -9.37
CA MET A 1 -38.05 -19.74 -9.71
C MET A 1 -36.99 -19.97 -8.64
N GLY A 2 -35.85 -20.54 -9.03
CA GLY A 2 -34.70 -20.86 -8.17
C GLY A 2 -34.80 -22.20 -7.42
N PRO A 3 -33.70 -22.90 -7.13
CA PRO A 3 -32.30 -22.51 -7.29
C PRO A 3 -31.54 -23.40 -8.30
N GLY A 4 -30.48 -22.86 -8.88
CA GLY A 4 -29.62 -23.62 -9.76
C GLY A 4 -28.63 -22.68 -10.41
N PHE A 5 -27.78 -22.04 -9.60
CA PHE A 5 -26.52 -21.52 -10.09
C PHE A 5 -25.78 -22.71 -10.69
N GLY A 6 -25.93 -22.85 -12.01
CA GLY A 6 -25.17 -23.75 -12.84
C GLY A 6 -23.72 -23.33 -12.72
N TYR A 7 -23.04 -23.93 -11.75
CA TYR A 7 -21.61 -24.04 -11.73
C TYR A 7 -21.19 -24.66 -13.07
N ILE A 8 -20.84 -23.77 -13.99
CA ILE A 8 -19.60 -23.78 -14.75
C ILE A 8 -19.26 -25.15 -15.33
N GLY A 9 -19.42 -25.23 -16.66
CA GLY A 9 -19.04 -26.37 -17.47
C GLY A 9 -17.62 -26.86 -17.21
N GLY A 10 -17.44 -28.17 -17.38
CA GLY A 10 -16.13 -28.80 -17.28
C GLY A 10 -16.22 -30.29 -17.03
N CYS A 11 -16.85 -31.04 -17.93
CA CYS A 11 -16.58 -32.47 -18.04
C CYS A 11 -15.11 -32.64 -18.43
N GLY A 12 -14.24 -32.86 -17.45
CA GLY A 12 -12.82 -33.16 -17.64
C GLY A 12 -12.26 -33.81 -16.38
N ILE A 13 -11.38 -34.79 -16.55
CA ILE A 13 -10.65 -35.50 -15.48
C ILE A 13 -9.68 -34.50 -14.81
N GLY A 14 -10.25 -33.55 -14.07
CA GLY A 14 -9.59 -32.34 -13.59
C GLY A 14 -10.51 -31.44 -12.74
N GLY A 15 -11.79 -31.79 -12.56
CA GLY A 15 -12.74 -31.01 -11.76
C GLY A 15 -12.50 -31.01 -10.25
N GLY A 16 -11.80 -32.00 -9.69
CA GLY A 16 -11.46 -32.05 -8.26
C GLY A 16 -10.04 -31.54 -7.96
N PHE A 17 -9.05 -32.08 -8.68
CA PHE A 17 -7.65 -31.71 -8.49
C PHE A 17 -7.33 -30.30 -9.01
N GLY A 18 -7.84 -29.93 -10.19
CA GLY A 18 -7.65 -28.59 -10.74
C GLY A 18 -8.32 -27.51 -9.88
N MET A 19 -9.48 -27.80 -9.30
CA MET A 19 -10.19 -26.88 -8.41
C MET A 19 -9.45 -26.68 -7.08
N MET A 20 -8.83 -27.73 -6.53
CA MET A 20 -8.02 -27.65 -5.32
C MET A 20 -6.75 -26.80 -5.55
N PHE A 21 -6.04 -27.01 -6.66
CA PHE A 21 -4.88 -26.20 -7.02
C PHE A 21 -5.26 -24.74 -7.30
N PHE A 22 -6.38 -24.52 -8.00
CA PHE A 22 -6.87 -23.16 -8.28
C PHE A 22 -7.23 -22.40 -7.00
N GLY A 23 -7.84 -23.09 -6.01
CA GLY A 23 -8.10 -22.52 -4.69
C GLY A 23 -6.83 -22.10 -3.95
N LEU A 24 -5.80 -22.95 -3.94
CA LEU A 24 -4.51 -22.64 -3.32
C LEU A 24 -3.80 -21.46 -4.00
N ILE A 25 -3.85 -21.39 -5.34
CA ILE A 25 -3.28 -20.28 -6.11
C ILE A 25 -3.99 -18.96 -5.78
N ILE A 26 -5.32 -18.96 -5.67
CA ILE A 26 -6.10 -17.78 -5.28
C ILE A 26 -5.75 -17.32 -3.87
N ILE A 27 -5.69 -18.23 -2.89
CA ILE A 27 -5.29 -17.89 -1.52
C ILE A 27 -3.87 -17.30 -1.50
N GLY A 28 -2.93 -17.90 -2.23
CA GLY A 28 -1.56 -17.39 -2.34
C GLY A 28 -1.50 -16.00 -2.97
N LEU A 29 -2.31 -15.73 -4.01
CA LEU A 29 -2.42 -14.42 -4.63
C LEU A 29 -2.98 -13.36 -3.68
N ILE A 30 -3.99 -13.69 -2.87
CA ILE A 30 -4.57 -12.77 -1.89
C ILE A 30 -3.50 -12.37 -0.85
N ILE A 31 -2.78 -13.35 -0.30
CA ILE A 31 -1.71 -13.08 0.67
C ILE A 31 -0.59 -12.27 0.03
N TYR A 32 -0.18 -12.63 -1.20
CA TYR A 32 0.82 -11.87 -1.96
C TYR A 32 0.40 -10.42 -2.19
N PHE A 33 -0.88 -10.17 -2.54
CA PHE A 33 -1.39 -8.83 -2.78
C PHE A 33 -1.46 -7.99 -1.49
N ILE A 34 -1.80 -8.61 -0.35
CA ILE A 34 -1.80 -7.95 0.96
C ILE A 34 -0.37 -7.59 1.38
N VAL A 35 0.57 -8.53 1.31
CA VAL A 35 1.99 -8.30 1.68
C VAL A 35 2.65 -7.29 0.74
N LYS A 36 2.40 -7.38 -0.56
CA LYS A 36 2.90 -6.41 -1.55
C LYS A 36 2.23 -5.04 -1.42
N GLY A 37 0.94 -5.00 -1.09
CA GLY A 37 0.19 -3.78 -0.83
C GLY A 37 0.68 -3.03 0.42
N GLN A 38 1.12 -3.76 1.44
CA GLN A 38 1.73 -3.17 2.64
C GLN A 38 3.14 -2.63 2.39
N ASN A 39 3.94 -3.27 1.54
CA ASN A 39 5.22 -2.71 1.10
C ASN A 39 5.09 -1.43 0.25
N ASN A 40 3.93 -1.22 -0.38
CA ASN A 40 3.63 0.03 -1.08
C ASN A 40 3.07 1.12 -0.14
N HIS A 41 2.78 0.81 1.13
CA HIS A 41 2.28 1.77 2.12
C HIS A 41 3.41 2.47 2.92
N HIS A 42 4.67 2.30 2.51
CA HIS A 42 5.79 3.14 2.97
C HIS A 42 6.46 3.93 1.86
N GLN A 43 5.89 3.91 0.65
CA GLN A 43 6.29 4.79 -0.44
C GLN A 43 5.06 5.31 -1.19
N TYR A 44 4.12 5.91 -0.45
CA TYR A 44 3.69 7.22 -0.89
C TYR A 44 4.89 8.16 -0.62
N VAL A 45 5.93 8.01 -1.45
CA VAL A 45 6.70 9.16 -1.89
C VAL A 45 5.66 9.95 -2.64
N GLN A 46 4.87 10.70 -1.87
CA GLN A 46 4.24 11.90 -2.34
C GLN A 46 5.39 12.55 -3.10
N LYS A 47 5.26 12.66 -4.42
CA LYS A 47 5.94 13.72 -5.17
C LYS A 47 5.38 15.02 -4.61
N SER A 48 5.75 15.27 -3.36
CA SER A 48 5.45 16.42 -2.58
C SER A 48 6.43 17.41 -3.17
N VAL A 49 5.86 18.50 -3.65
CA VAL A 49 6.55 19.73 -4.01
C VAL A 49 7.84 19.85 -3.16
N PRO A 50 9.01 20.17 -3.71
CA PRO A 50 10.27 20.20 -2.94
C PRO A 50 10.17 20.98 -1.61
N ASN A 51 9.21 21.91 -1.51
CA ASN A 51 8.86 22.65 -0.31
C ASN A 51 8.26 21.80 0.83
N SER A 52 7.43 20.79 0.55
CA SER A 52 6.82 19.95 1.60
C SER A 52 7.80 18.97 2.22
N GLU A 53 8.74 18.43 1.44
CA GLU A 53 9.81 17.56 1.97
C GLU A 53 10.75 18.35 2.90
N ALA A 54 11.14 19.55 2.49
CA ALA A 54 11.97 20.43 3.33
C ALA A 54 11.26 20.82 4.64
N LEU A 55 9.94 21.05 4.61
CA LEU A 55 9.14 21.34 5.79
C LEU A 55 8.99 20.12 6.73
N GLU A 56 8.84 18.92 6.18
CA GLU A 56 8.82 17.68 6.98
C GLU A 56 10.16 17.42 7.66
N ILE A 57 11.28 17.59 6.94
CA ILE A 57 12.63 17.44 7.51
C ILE A 57 12.83 18.46 8.66
N ALA A 58 12.43 19.72 8.46
CA ALA A 58 12.51 20.74 9.50
C ALA A 58 11.69 20.36 10.75
N LYS A 59 10.49 19.82 10.56
CA LYS A 59 9.62 19.37 11.68
C LYS A 59 10.25 18.20 12.45
N ILE A 60 10.86 17.24 11.76
CA ILE A 60 11.56 16.11 12.38
C ILE A 60 12.73 16.61 13.24
N ARG A 61 13.53 17.56 12.74
CA ARG A 61 14.66 18.13 13.47
C ARG A 61 14.22 18.94 14.70
N LEU A 62 13.10 19.67 14.59
CA LEU A 62 12.51 20.38 15.72
C LEU A 62 12.08 19.40 16.82
N ALA A 63 11.42 18.29 16.45
CA ALA A 63 10.99 17.26 17.40
C ALA A 63 12.18 16.57 18.10
N LYS A 64 13.31 16.45 17.41
CA LYS A 64 14.57 15.97 17.99
C LYS A 64 15.29 17.02 18.85
N GLY A 65 14.88 18.29 18.80
CA GLY A 65 15.58 19.40 19.44
C GLY A 65 16.91 19.78 18.77
N GLU A 66 17.12 19.36 17.51
CA GLU A 66 18.31 19.72 16.72
C GLU A 66 18.26 21.16 16.21
N ILE A 67 17.05 21.74 16.11
CA ILE A 67 16.82 23.13 15.72
C ILE A 67 15.84 23.78 16.70
N THR A 68 15.90 25.10 16.79
CA THR A 68 14.98 25.90 17.60
C THR A 68 13.68 26.19 16.85
N THR A 69 12.64 26.60 17.60
CA THR A 69 11.35 27.02 17.02
C THR A 69 11.50 28.21 16.07
N GLU A 70 12.46 29.10 16.32
CA GLU A 70 12.75 30.27 15.50
C GLU A 70 13.31 29.88 14.12
N GLU A 71 14.26 28.94 14.11
CA GLU A 71 14.85 28.41 12.87
C GLU A 71 13.81 27.67 12.02
N TYR A 72 12.93 26.90 12.66
CA TYR A 72 11.82 26.22 11.98
C TYR A 72 10.88 27.22 11.29
N GLU A 73 10.47 28.29 12.00
CA GLU A 73 9.60 29.33 11.43
C GLU A 73 10.26 30.06 10.26
N ASN A 74 11.58 30.29 10.33
CA ASN A 74 12.32 30.91 9.24
C ASN A 74 12.32 30.03 7.98
N ILE A 75 12.61 28.73 8.14
CA ILE A 75 12.55 27.75 7.04
C ILE A 75 11.13 27.68 6.46
N ARG A 76 10.11 27.61 7.32
CA ARG A 76 8.70 27.57 6.90
C ARG A 76 8.30 28.79 6.07
N LYS A 77 8.74 29.99 6.44
CA LYS A 77 8.46 31.23 5.71
C LYS A 77 9.19 31.33 4.37
N ASN A 78 10.37 30.74 4.26
CA ASN A 78 11.13 30.72 3.01
C ASN A 78 10.62 29.69 1.99
N LEU A 79 9.89 28.67 2.44
CA LEU A 79 9.35 27.59 1.61
C LEU A 79 7.88 27.79 1.18
N LEU A 80 7.20 28.79 1.75
CA LEU A 80 5.84 29.22 1.40
C LEU A 80 5.87 30.25 0.29
#